data_AF-A0A844MRS3-F1
#
_entry.id   AF-A0A844MRS3-F1
#
_cell.length_a   1.000
_cell.length_b   1.000
_cell.length_c   1.000
_cell.angle_alpha   90.00
_cell.angle_beta   90.00
_cell.angle_gamma   90.00
#
_symmetry.space_group_name_H-M   'P 1'
#
loop_
_entity.id
_entity.type
_entity.pdbx_description
1 polymer ?
#
loop_
_entity_poly.entity_id
_entity_poly.type
_entity_poly.pdbx_seq_one_letter_code
_entity_poly.pdbx_strand_id
1 'polypeptide(L)'
;MSTNYNQSKRNIIFKLKLTEEEKANLLDLAKTAGMGKNLSKFARHCIFRRHIAPPVPPINQQTYWLLARISDDLNLISQAVKLAASTGQAIAPDPRVEIEKAMPLLAEVRLLLSGQANEIIIEDGEGKA
;
A
#
# COMPACT_ATOMS: atom_id res chain seq x y z
N MET A 1 36.15 4.09 -17.13
CA MET A 1 37.12 4.26 -16.03
C MET A 1 36.41 3.99 -14.72
N SER A 2 36.69 2.86 -14.08
CA SER A 2 36.05 2.49 -12.80
C SER A 2 36.79 3.17 -11.66
N THR A 3 36.11 4.07 -10.96
CA THR A 3 36.63 4.69 -9.74
C THR A 3 36.67 3.65 -8.63
N ASN A 4 37.86 3.11 -8.37
CA ASN A 4 38.14 2.32 -7.17
C ASN A 4 38.00 3.25 -5.95
N TYR A 5 36.81 3.29 -5.36
CA TYR A 5 36.61 3.85 -4.03
C TYR A 5 37.45 3.01 -3.07
N ASN A 6 38.59 3.56 -2.65
CA ASN A 6 39.43 2.99 -1.62
C ASN A 6 38.65 3.10 -0.30
N GLN A 7 37.81 2.11 -0.01
CA GLN A 7 37.07 2.03 1.25
C GLN A 7 38.10 1.94 2.37
N SER A 8 38.32 3.08 3.06
CA SER A 8 39.17 3.17 4.23
C SER A 8 38.85 1.99 5.17
N LYS A 9 39.88 1.18 5.47
CA LYS A 9 39.72 0.03 6.38
C LYS A 9 39.27 0.57 7.74
N ARG A 10 38.20 -0.01 8.27
CA ARG A 10 37.62 0.38 9.57
C ARG A 10 38.68 0.18 10.67
N ASN A 11 39.05 1.27 11.34
CA ASN A 11 40.12 1.32 12.35
C ASN A 11 39.62 1.61 13.78
N ILE A 12 38.34 1.96 13.96
CA ILE A 12 37.75 2.22 15.28
C ILE A 12 37.16 0.93 15.84
N ILE A 13 37.56 0.57 17.06
CA ILE A 13 37.10 -0.63 17.78
C ILE A 13 36.19 -0.22 18.93
N PHE A 14 34.96 -0.69 18.91
CA PHE A 14 34.04 -0.62 20.05
C PHE A 14 34.04 -1.96 20.79
N LYS A 15 34.15 -1.91 22.12
CA LYS A 15 34.07 -3.10 22.98
C LYS A 15 32.72 -3.08 23.71
N LEU A 16 31.96 -4.17 23.56
CA LEU A 16 30.69 -4.38 24.26
C LEU A 16 30.89 -5.50 25.28
N LYS A 17 30.50 -5.25 26.53
CA LYS A 17 30.42 -6.31 27.55
C LYS A 17 29.04 -6.95 27.45
N LEU A 18 29.01 -8.28 27.41
CA LEU A 18 27.81 -9.09 27.29
C LEU A 18 27.87 -10.21 28.32
N THR A 19 26.72 -10.67 28.78
CA THR A 19 26.62 -11.97 29.46
C THR A 19 26.74 -13.12 28.44
N GLU A 20 27.00 -14.34 28.92
CA GLU A 20 27.09 -15.51 28.02
C GLU A 20 25.74 -15.82 27.35
N GLU A 21 24.62 -15.58 28.05
CA GLU A 21 23.27 -15.73 27.48
C GLU A 21 23.00 -14.71 26.37
N GLU A 22 23.33 -13.43 26.60
CA GLU A 22 23.17 -12.38 25.59
C GLU A 22 24.00 -12.64 24.34
N LYS A 23 25.22 -13.14 24.53
CA LYS A 23 26.12 -13.51 23.43
C LYS A 23 25.56 -14.68 22.61
N ALA A 24 25.01 -15.71 23.26
CA ALA A 24 24.37 -16.84 22.58
C ALA A 24 23.17 -16.36 21.75
N ASN A 25 22.29 -15.55 22.36
CA ASN A 25 21.13 -14.97 21.68
C ASN A 25 21.54 -14.14 20.45
N LEU A 26 22.56 -13.30 20.56
CA LEU A 26 23.06 -12.50 19.45
C LEU A 26 23.68 -13.34 18.34
N LEU A 27 24.35 -14.45 18.67
CA LEU A 27 24.89 -15.38 17.68
C LEU A 27 23.79 -16.06 16.88
N ASP A 28 22.70 -16.45 17.53
CA ASP A 28 21.57 -17.08 16.84
C ASP A 28 20.81 -16.09 15.97
N LEU A 29 20.63 -14.85 16.43
CA LEU A 29 20.09 -13.77 15.61
C LEU A 29 20.99 -13.43 14.41
N ALA A 30 22.32 -13.50 14.58
CA ALA A 30 23.25 -13.29 13.48
C ALA A 30 23.15 -14.41 12.42
N LYS A 31 22.93 -15.67 12.85
CA LYS A 31 22.69 -16.79 11.93
C LYS A 31 21.38 -16.63 11.18
N THR A 32 20.28 -16.30 11.85
CA THR A 32 18.96 -16.13 11.19
C THR A 32 18.98 -14.96 10.21
N ALA A 33 19.74 -13.89 10.49
CA ALA A 33 19.94 -12.77 9.58
C ALA A 33 20.92 -13.06 8.41
N GLY A 34 21.38 -14.30 8.24
CA GLY A 34 22.29 -14.70 7.15
C GLY A 34 23.71 -14.16 7.29
N MET A 35 24.13 -13.75 8.51
CA MET A 35 25.45 -13.17 8.78
C MET A 35 26.43 -14.16 9.40
N GLY A 36 25.98 -15.39 9.64
CA GLY A 36 26.76 -16.47 10.21
C GLY A 36 27.27 -16.11 11.62
N LYS A 37 28.52 -16.48 11.91
CA LYS A 37 29.15 -16.26 13.23
C LYS A 37 29.77 -14.86 13.40
N ASN A 38 29.55 -13.93 12.46
CA ASN A 38 30.20 -12.62 12.49
C ASN A 38 29.35 -11.58 13.25
N LEU A 39 29.52 -11.55 14.58
CA LEU A 39 28.83 -10.61 15.46
C LEU A 39 29.11 -9.15 15.10
N SER A 40 30.32 -8.81 14.68
CA SER A 40 30.66 -7.43 14.30
C SER A 40 29.92 -6.98 13.04
N LYS A 41 29.71 -7.88 12.07
CA LYS A 41 28.89 -7.60 10.88
C LYS A 41 27.42 -7.46 11.26
N PHE A 42 26.93 -8.33 12.14
CA PHE A 42 25.56 -8.29 12.64
C PHE A 42 25.26 -7.02 13.45
N ALA A 43 26.10 -6.65 14.41
CA ALA A 43 25.95 -5.44 15.20
C ALA A 43 25.90 -4.18 14.32
N ARG A 44 26.79 -4.08 13.32
CA ARG A 44 26.76 -2.98 12.35
C ARG A 44 25.48 -2.99 11.53
N HIS A 45 25.04 -4.14 11.04
CA HIS A 45 23.78 -4.25 10.32
C HIS A 45 22.61 -3.74 11.16
N CYS A 46 22.54 -4.14 12.43
CA CYS A 46 21.54 -3.65 13.37
C CYS A 46 21.66 -2.14 13.59
N ILE A 47 22.85 -1.59 13.80
CA ILE A 47 23.04 -0.16 14.03
C ILE A 47 22.66 0.67 12.79
N PHE A 48 23.11 0.26 11.59
CA PHE A 48 22.83 0.98 10.35
C PHE A 48 21.39 0.80 9.85
N ARG A 49 20.71 -0.31 10.23
CA ARG A 49 19.30 -0.54 9.90
C ARG A 49 18.33 -0.21 11.03
N ARG A 50 18.82 0.20 12.20
CA ARG A 50 17.96 0.77 13.24
C ARG A 50 17.44 2.10 12.73
N HIS A 51 16.28 2.04 12.07
CA HIS A 51 15.29 3.06 12.30
C HIS A 51 15.03 3.05 13.80
N ILE A 52 15.61 4.00 14.52
CA ILE A 52 14.98 4.45 15.76
C ILE A 52 13.62 4.93 15.26
N ALA A 53 12.58 4.12 15.46
CA ALA A 53 11.23 4.56 15.18
C ALA A 53 11.11 5.91 15.92
N PRO A 54 10.80 7.01 15.22
CA PRO A 54 10.61 8.27 15.89
C PRO A 54 9.65 8.01 17.06
N PRO A 55 9.92 8.55 18.26
CA PRO A 55 9.02 8.36 19.39
C PRO A 55 7.61 8.66 18.89
N VAL A 56 6.69 7.71 19.07
CA VAL A 56 5.30 7.89 18.67
C VAL A 56 4.88 9.21 19.30
N PRO A 57 4.49 10.22 18.50
CA PRO A 57 4.18 11.52 19.06
C PRO A 57 3.11 11.32 20.13
N PRO A 58 3.21 12.01 21.28
CA PRO A 58 2.18 11.93 22.29
C PRO A 58 0.88 12.43 21.68
N ILE A 59 0.04 11.51 21.23
CA ILE A 59 -1.30 11.80 20.77
C ILE A 59 -2.19 11.94 22.00
N ASN A 60 -3.12 12.90 21.97
CA ASN A 60 -4.05 13.06 23.07
C ASN A 60 -4.93 11.81 23.21
N GLN A 61 -5.49 11.59 24.41
CA GLN A 61 -6.27 10.41 24.72
C GLN A 61 -7.45 10.21 23.75
N GLN A 62 -8.06 11.30 23.29
CA GLN A 62 -9.17 11.26 22.34
C GLN A 62 -8.73 10.68 20.99
N THR A 63 -7.59 11.10 20.45
CA THR A 63 -7.03 10.55 19.21
C THR A 63 -6.74 9.06 19.34
N TYR A 64 -6.26 8.62 20.51
CA TYR A 64 -6.01 7.19 20.77
C TYR A 64 -7.30 6.37 20.70
N TRP A 65 -8.38 6.84 21.35
CA TRP A 65 -9.69 6.19 21.31
C TRP A 65 -10.29 6.13 19.90
N LEU A 66 -10.13 7.20 19.13
CA LEU A 66 -10.60 7.24 17.75
C LEU A 66 -9.86 6.25 16.86
N LEU A 67 -8.53 6.14 17.01
CA LEU A 67 -7.72 5.16 16.28
C LEU A 67 -8.07 3.72 16.67
N ALA A 68 -8.32 3.45 17.96
CA ALA A 68 -8.78 2.14 18.42
C ALA A 68 -10.12 1.76 17.77
N ARG A 69 -11.08 2.70 17.75
CA ARG A 69 -12.39 2.49 17.10
C ARG A 69 -12.26 2.20 15.60
N ILE A 70 -11.42 2.96 14.89
CA ILE A 70 -11.14 2.71 13.46
C ILE A 70 -10.56 1.31 13.26
N SER A 71 -9.67 0.87 14.15
CA SER A 71 -9.09 -0.48 14.09
C SER A 71 -10.15 -1.58 14.27
N ASP A 72 -11.10 -1.39 15.19
CA ASP A 72 -12.20 -2.33 15.40
C ASP A 72 -13.12 -2.42 14.17
N ASP A 73 -13.47 -1.26 13.58
CA ASP A 73 -14.29 -1.20 12.36
C ASP A 73 -13.59 -1.91 11.19
N LEU A 74 -12.29 -1.70 11.00
CA LEU A 74 -11.51 -2.37 9.96
C LEU A 74 -11.45 -3.90 10.17
N ASN A 75 -11.35 -4.36 11.43
CA ASN A 75 -11.38 -5.77 11.74
C ASN A 75 -12.73 -6.41 11.40
N LEU A 76 -13.84 -5.73 11.70
CA LEU A 76 -15.18 -6.18 11.33
C LEU A 76 -15.36 -6.28 9.82
N ILE A 77 -14.90 -5.27 9.06
CA ILE A 77 -14.93 -5.30 7.59
C ILE A 77 -14.12 -6.48 7.06
N SER A 78 -12.91 -6.69 7.58
CA SER A 78 -12.04 -7.80 7.18
C SER A 78 -12.69 -9.17 7.44
N GLN A 79 -13.36 -9.33 8.59
CA GLN A 79 -14.11 -10.55 8.92
C GLN A 79 -15.30 -10.75 7.98
N ALA A 80 -16.08 -9.70 7.71
CA ALA A 80 -17.21 -9.75 6.79
C ALA A 80 -16.78 -10.15 5.37
N VAL A 81 -15.68 -9.59 4.87
CA VAL A 81 -15.11 -9.94 3.56
C VAL A 81 -14.65 -11.40 3.52
N LYS A 82 -13.94 -11.86 4.56
CA LYS A 82 -13.52 -13.27 4.66
C LYS A 82 -14.71 -14.23 4.70
N LEU A 83 -15.77 -13.87 5.43
CA LEU A 83 -16.98 -14.66 5.53
C LEU A 83 -17.75 -14.69 4.19
N ALA A 84 -17.87 -13.56 3.50
CA ALA A 84 -18.47 -13.51 2.16
C ALA A 84 -17.67 -14.38 1.17
N ALA A 85 -16.33 -14.33 1.22
CA ALA A 85 -15.47 -15.17 0.39
C ALA A 85 -15.59 -16.67 0.71
N SER A 86 -15.65 -17.05 1.99
CA SER A 86 -15.74 -18.46 2.40
C SER A 86 -17.12 -19.08 2.19
N THR A 87 -18.18 -18.26 2.23
CA THR A 87 -19.56 -18.69 1.96
C THR A 87 -19.93 -18.62 0.47
N GLY A 88 -19.00 -18.18 -0.38
CA GLY A 88 -19.22 -18.05 -1.82
C GLY A 88 -20.28 -17.01 -2.17
N GLN A 89 -20.54 -16.03 -1.29
CA GLN A 89 -21.44 -14.93 -1.60
C GLN A 89 -20.92 -14.18 -2.83
N ALA A 90 -21.74 -14.12 -3.87
CA ALA A 90 -21.42 -13.37 -5.07
C ALA A 90 -21.20 -11.90 -4.69
N ILE A 91 -20.03 -11.36 -5.01
CA ILE A 91 -19.79 -9.92 -4.94
C ILE A 91 -20.81 -9.28 -5.89
N ALA A 92 -21.70 -8.46 -5.34
CA ALA A 92 -22.67 -7.75 -6.17
C ALA A 92 -21.90 -6.93 -7.21
N PRO A 93 -22.23 -7.03 -8.50
CA PRO A 93 -21.56 -6.23 -9.53
C PRO A 93 -21.72 -4.75 -9.19
N ASP A 94 -20.66 -3.96 -9.41
CA ASP A 94 -20.69 -2.54 -9.11
C ASP A 94 -21.79 -1.85 -9.95
N PRO A 95 -22.87 -1.36 -9.32
CA PRO A 95 -24.01 -0.79 -10.05
C PRO A 95 -23.61 0.49 -10.81
N ARG A 96 -22.49 1.13 -10.46
CA ARG A 96 -22.01 2.34 -11.13
C ARG A 96 -21.73 2.12 -12.61
N VAL A 97 -21.23 0.93 -12.97
CA VAL A 97 -20.90 0.60 -14.36
C VAL A 97 -22.15 0.60 -15.25
N GLU A 98 -23.28 0.13 -14.73
CA GLU A 98 -24.55 0.12 -15.46
C GLU A 98 -25.19 1.52 -15.48
N ILE A 99 -25.08 2.27 -14.37
CA ILE A 99 -25.55 3.65 -14.27
C ILE A 99 -24.80 4.55 -15.27
N GLU A 100 -23.48 4.44 -15.37
CA GLU A 100 -22.66 5.20 -16.31
C GLU A 100 -23.02 4.91 -17.78
N LYS A 101 -23.35 3.64 -18.10
CA LYS A 101 -23.85 3.27 -19.43
C LYS A 101 -25.24 3.81 -19.73
N ALA A 102 -26.10 3.96 -18.72
CA ALA A 102 -27.46 4.45 -18.87
C ALA A 102 -27.54 5.99 -18.97
N MET A 103 -26.57 6.73 -18.41
CA MET A 103 -26.53 8.19 -18.48
C MET A 103 -26.58 8.79 -19.90
N PRO A 104 -25.80 8.34 -20.89
CA PRO A 104 -25.89 8.88 -22.25
C PRO A 104 -27.24 8.58 -22.91
N LEU A 105 -27.82 7.39 -22.68
CA LEU A 105 -29.15 7.04 -23.19
C LEU A 105 -30.24 7.93 -22.57
N LEU A 106 -30.14 8.23 -21.28
CA LEU A 106 -31.05 9.17 -20.62
C LEU A 106 -30.87 10.60 -21.15
N ALA A 107 -29.65 11.01 -21.50
CA ALA A 107 -29.40 12.30 -22.12
C ALA A 107 -29.99 12.38 -23.53
N GLU A 108 -29.88 11.32 -24.34
CA GLU A 108 -30.51 11.22 -25.66
C GLU A 108 -32.04 11.25 -25.57
N VAL A 109 -32.63 10.47 -24.66
CA VAL A 109 -34.08 10.49 -24.41
C VAL A 109 -34.52 11.89 -23.96
N ARG A 110 -33.75 12.55 -23.09
CA ARG A 110 -34.02 13.93 -22.68
C ARG A 110 -33.96 14.90 -23.86
N LEU A 111 -32.97 14.79 -24.75
CA LEU A 111 -32.85 15.64 -25.95
C LEU A 111 -34.01 15.45 -26.92
N LEU A 112 -34.40 14.19 -27.16
CA LEU A 112 -35.57 13.83 -27.98
C LEU A 112 -36.87 14.42 -27.40
N LEU A 113 -37.07 14.26 -26.09
CA LEU A 113 -38.24 14.81 -25.38
C LEU A 113 -38.22 16.34 -25.27
N SER A 114 -37.04 16.97 -25.30
CA SER A 114 -36.89 18.44 -25.29
C SER A 114 -37.02 19.07 -26.68
N GLY A 115 -37.31 18.29 -27.72
CA GLY A 115 -37.47 18.79 -29.09
C GLY A 115 -36.16 19.21 -29.77
N GLN A 116 -35.00 18.88 -29.20
CA GLN A 116 -33.68 19.13 -29.78
C GLN A 116 -33.18 17.89 -30.56
N ALA A 117 -34.06 17.31 -31.39
CA ALA A 117 -33.64 16.27 -32.33
C ALA A 117 -32.81 16.94 -33.43
N ASN A 118 -31.56 16.51 -33.59
CA ASN A 118 -30.64 17.01 -34.61
C ASN A 118 -31.33 17.04 -35.99
N GLU A 119 -31.34 18.22 -36.63
CA GLU A 119 -31.54 18.30 -38.07
C GLU A 119 -30.37 17.55 -38.74
N ILE A 120 -30.69 16.39 -39.31
CA ILE A 120 -29.79 15.73 -40.26
C ILE A 120 -29.80 16.64 -41.48
N ILE A 121 -28.76 17.47 -41.64
CA ILE A 121 -28.47 18.12 -42.91
C ILE A 121 -28.04 17.00 -43.85
N ILE A 122 -28.98 16.53 -44.69
CA ILE A 122 -28.67 15.70 -45.85
C ILE A 122 -28.10 16.68 -46.88
N GLU A 123 -26.77 16.71 -47.04
CA GLU A 123 -26.18 17.27 -48.26
C GLU A 123 -26.52 16.31 -49.40
N ASP A 124 -27.57 16.67 -50.16
CA ASP A 124 -27.88 16.05 -51.46
C ASP A 124 -26.72 16.33 -52.43
N GLY A 125 -25.72 15.46 -52.39
CA GLY A 125 -24.88 15.20 -53.55
C GLY A 125 -25.66 14.35 -54.54
N GLU A 126 -26.11 14.94 -55.65
CA GLU A 126 -25.87 14.46 -57.03
C GLU A 126 -26.83 15.10 -58.06
N GLY A 127 -26.25 15.60 -59.16
CA GLY A 127 -26.91 15.88 -60.44
C GLY A 127 -26.56 17.26 -61.02
N LYS A 128 -25.95 17.43 -62.20
CA LYS A 128 -25.74 16.54 -63.34
C LYS A 128 -24.54 17.02 -64.18
N ALA A 129 -24.11 16.09 -65.04
CA ALA A 129 -23.21 16.17 -66.20
C ALA A 129 -23.21 17.48 -66.99
#